data_AF-A0A7C4MBG9-F1
#
_entry.id   AF-A0A7C4MBG9-F1
#
_cell.length_a   1.000
_cell.length_b   1.000
_cell.length_c   1.000
_cell.angle_alpha   90.00
_cell.angle_beta   90.00
_cell.angle_gamma   90.00
#
_symmetry.space_group_name_H-M   'P 1'
#
loop_
_entity.id
_entity.type
_entity.pdbx_description
1 polymer ?
#
loop_
_entity_poly.entity_id
_entity_poly.type
_entity_poly.pdbx_seq_one_letter_code
_entity_poly.pdbx_strand_id
1 'polypeptide(L)'
;MLEARRKLKKKLDVENFVRSPDGIELATLCLDCGYKLAESPRDLTRDQILFLISALAYRAEQLAQSRLAAEGVTRIKIEEEGE
;
A
#
# COMPACT_ATOMS: atom_id res chain seq x y z
N MET A 1 9.83 31.11 3.96
CA MET A 1 8.99 30.56 2.86
C MET A 1 9.78 29.67 1.88
N LEU A 2 10.98 30.05 1.40
CA LEU A 2 11.80 29.19 0.51
C LEU A 2 12.35 27.90 1.18
N GLU A 3 12.67 27.92 2.48
CA GLU A 3 13.16 26.73 3.18
C GLU A 3 12.09 25.65 3.43
N ALA A 4 10.84 26.04 3.67
CA ALA A 4 9.73 25.10 3.84
C ALA A 4 9.47 24.32 2.53
N ARG A 5 9.63 24.99 1.38
CA ARG A 5 9.52 24.39 0.05
C ARG A 5 10.67 23.43 -0.29
N ARG A 6 11.85 23.64 0.29
CA ARG A 6 13.04 22.77 0.14
C ARG A 6 13.02 21.59 1.13
N LYS A 7 12.44 21.76 2.33
CA LYS A 7 12.18 20.69 3.31
C LYS A 7 11.04 19.75 2.89
N LEU A 8 10.05 20.23 2.10
CA LEU A 8 9.05 19.36 1.48
C LEU A 8 9.64 18.47 0.37
N LYS A 9 10.61 18.97 -0.40
CA LYS A 9 11.29 18.24 -1.49
C LYS A 9 12.11 17.02 -1.04
N LYS A 10 12.41 16.87 0.26
CA LYS A 10 13.12 15.71 0.83
C LYS A 10 12.20 14.76 1.63
N LYS A 11 10.95 15.16 1.89
CA LYS A 11 9.96 14.34 2.61
C LYS A 11 9.22 13.33 1.73
N LEU A 12 9.53 13.30 0.43
CA LEU A 12 8.70 12.68 -0.60
C LEU A 12 9.53 11.77 -1.51
N ASP A 13 10.19 10.76 -0.94
CA ASP A 13 10.72 9.64 -1.74
C ASP A 13 10.04 8.33 -1.38
N VAL A 14 9.68 8.13 -0.10
CA VAL A 14 8.96 6.93 0.34
C VAL A 14 7.59 6.78 -0.34
N GLU A 15 6.81 7.87 -0.44
CA GLU A 15 5.49 7.79 -1.11
C GLU A 15 5.61 7.46 -2.60
N ASN A 16 6.63 7.99 -3.28
CA ASN A 16 6.89 7.69 -4.69
C ASN A 16 7.38 6.25 -4.85
N PHE A 17 8.28 5.82 -3.96
CA PHE A 17 8.80 4.47 -3.94
C PHE A 17 7.70 3.44 -3.69
N VAL A 18 6.81 3.64 -2.71
CA VAL A 18 5.69 2.73 -2.43
C VAL A 18 4.78 2.51 -3.65
N ARG A 19 4.68 3.50 -4.54
CA ARG A 19 3.87 3.44 -5.77
C ARG A 19 4.65 2.89 -6.97
N SER A 20 5.96 2.67 -6.85
CA SER A 20 6.76 2.05 -7.89
C SER A 20 6.56 0.54 -7.91
N PRO A 21 6.89 -0.16 -9.02
CA PRO A 21 6.85 -1.62 -9.06
C PRO A 21 7.65 -2.27 -7.93
N ASP A 22 8.88 -1.80 -7.69
CA ASP A 22 9.77 -2.31 -6.64
C ASP A 22 9.18 -2.11 -5.25
N GLY A 23 8.55 -0.95 -5.00
CA GLY A 23 7.92 -0.68 -3.71
C GLY A 23 6.65 -1.48 -3.48
N ILE A 24 5.86 -1.73 -4.54
CA ILE A 24 4.69 -2.63 -4.49
C ILE A 24 5.12 -4.06 -4.20
N GLU A 25 6.17 -4.54 -4.87
CA GLU A 25 6.72 -5.88 -4.64
C GLU A 25 7.20 -6.02 -3.19
N LEU A 26 8.03 -5.08 -2.72
CA LEU A 26 8.52 -5.11 -1.34
C LEU A 26 7.37 -5.00 -0.32
N ALA A 27 6.36 -4.17 -0.60
CA ALA A 27 5.19 -4.04 0.25
C ALA A 27 4.40 -5.35 0.32
N THR A 28 4.22 -6.03 -0.81
CA THR A 28 3.57 -7.35 -0.89
C THR A 28 4.35 -8.38 -0.08
N LEU A 29 5.68 -8.43 -0.26
CA LEU A 29 6.53 -9.32 0.51
C LEU A 29 6.37 -9.09 2.02
N CYS A 30 6.40 -7.83 2.46
CA CYS A 30 6.32 -7.48 3.87
C CYS A 30 4.92 -7.71 4.49
N LEU A 31 3.85 -7.30 3.78
CA LEU A 31 2.49 -7.29 4.33
C LEU A 31 1.73 -8.59 4.09
N ASP A 32 2.04 -9.33 3.01
CA ASP A 32 1.33 -10.55 2.61
C ASP A 32 2.15 -11.82 2.81
N CYS A 33 3.45 -11.76 2.50
CA CYS A 33 4.30 -12.95 2.49
C CYS A 33 5.12 -13.13 3.76
N GLY A 34 4.97 -12.24 4.75
CA GLY A 34 5.67 -12.31 6.03
C GLY A 34 7.18 -12.03 5.95
N TYR A 35 7.64 -11.38 4.87
CA TYR A 35 9.02 -10.94 4.75
C TYR A 35 9.34 -9.90 5.83
N LYS A 36 10.48 -10.07 6.51
CA LYS A 36 10.90 -9.20 7.60
C LYS A 36 11.95 -8.20 7.13
N LEU A 37 11.71 -6.92 7.37
CA LEU A 37 12.71 -5.86 7.17
C LEU A 37 13.78 -5.81 8.28
N ALA A 38 13.48 -6.44 9.43
CA ALA A 38 14.37 -6.56 10.57
C ALA A 38 13.96 -7.75 11.45
N GLU A 39 14.90 -8.29 12.26
CA GLU A 39 14.64 -9.44 13.14
C GLU A 39 13.64 -9.12 14.26
N SER A 40 13.67 -7.89 14.78
CA SER A 40 12.75 -7.38 15.79
C SER A 40 12.13 -6.05 15.35
N PRO A 41 10.87 -5.74 15.73
CA PRO A 41 10.25 -4.44 15.45
C PRO A 41 11.04 -3.25 16.01
N ARG A 42 11.85 -3.45 17.05
CA ARG A 42 12.70 -2.41 17.65
C ARG A 42 13.87 -1.99 16.77
N ASP A 43 14.25 -2.86 15.83
CA ASP A 43 15.40 -2.66 14.95
C ASP A 43 14.99 -1.96 13.63
N LEU A 44 13.69 -1.69 13.45
CA LEU A 44 13.20 -0.98 12.27
C LEU A 44 13.70 0.46 12.26
N THR A 45 14.30 0.85 11.13
CA THR A 45 14.68 2.24 10.90
C THR A 45 13.43 3.10 10.67
N ARG A 46 13.55 4.40 10.89
CA ARG A 46 12.46 5.35 10.60
C ARG A 46 11.95 5.21 9.16
N ASP A 47 12.83 5.02 8.19
CA ASP A 47 12.44 4.95 6.78
C ASP A 47 11.70 3.64 6.47
N GLN A 48 12.09 2.53 7.08
CA GLN A 48 11.35 1.27 7.00
C GLN A 48 9.95 1.39 7.64
N ILE A 49 9.84 2.06 8.79
CA ILE A 49 8.54 2.32 9.43
C ILE A 49 7.67 3.19 8.53
N LEU A 50 8.21 4.28 7.99
CA LEU A 50 7.49 5.17 7.08
C LEU A 50 7.05 4.42 5.82
N PHE A 51 7.91 3.58 5.26
CA PHE A 51 7.57 2.71 4.13
C PHE A 51 6.38 1.80 4.45
N LEU A 52 6.42 1.07 5.57
CA LEU A 52 5.33 0.16 5.95
C LEU A 52 4.01 0.89 6.17
N ILE A 53 4.03 2.07 6.81
CA ILE A 53 2.83 2.90 7.01
C ILE A 53 2.28 3.38 5.67
N SER A 54 3.13 3.91 4.80
CA SER A 54 2.74 4.38 3.47
C SER A 54 2.22 3.25 2.59
N ALA A 55 2.86 2.08 2.63
CA ALA A 55 2.43 0.88 1.91
C ALA A 55 1.05 0.41 2.38
N LEU A 56 0.82 0.37 3.70
CA LEU A 56 -0.47 0.00 4.27
C LEU A 56 -1.57 1.00 3.87
N ALA A 57 -1.27 2.30 3.94
CA ALA A 57 -2.21 3.35 3.54
C ALA A 57 -2.58 3.26 2.06
N TYR A 58 -1.59 3.07 1.19
CA TYR A 58 -1.81 2.88 -0.25
C TYR A 58 -2.70 1.66 -0.51
N ARG A 59 -2.47 0.56 0.19
CA ARG A 59 -3.29 -0.65 0.03
C ARG A 59 -4.72 -0.50 0.51
N ALA A 60 -4.92 0.20 1.62
CA ALA A 60 -6.26 0.54 2.11
C ALA A 60 -7.02 1.42 1.10
N GLU A 61 -6.34 2.37 0.46
CA GLU A 61 -6.90 3.19 -0.61
C GLU A 61 -7.31 2.34 -1.83
N GLN A 62 -6.44 1.43 -2.28
CA GLN A 62 -6.74 0.51 -3.40
C GLN A 62 -7.95 -0.39 -3.10
N LEU A 63 -8.07 -0.91 -1.87
CA LEU A 63 -9.21 -1.71 -1.45
C LEU A 63 -10.50 -0.89 -1.41
N ALA A 64 -10.45 0.35 -0.92
CA ALA A 64 -11.60 1.25 -0.92
C ALA A 64 -12.06 1.57 -2.35
N GLN A 65 -11.12 1.85 -3.27
CA GLN A 65 -11.42 2.08 -4.69
C GLN A 65 -12.00 0.82 -5.36
N SER A 66 -11.44 -0.36 -5.07
CA SER A 66 -11.97 -1.63 -5.59
C SER A 66 -13.39 -1.90 -5.12
N ARG A 67 -13.72 -1.59 -3.86
CA ARG A 67 -15.08 -1.71 -3.32
C ARG A 67 -16.05 -0.79 -4.05
N LEU A 68 -15.68 0.47 -4.27
CA LEU A 68 -16.50 1.44 -5.01
C LEU A 68 -16.68 1.02 -6.47
N ALA A 69 -15.64 0.48 -7.10
CA ALA A 69 -15.74 -0.07 -8.45
C ALA A 69 -16.72 -1.26 -8.50
N ALA A 70 -16.71 -2.12 -7.47
CA ALA A 70 -17.62 -3.26 -7.37
C ALA A 70 -19.09 -2.86 -7.16
N GLU A 71 -19.38 -1.68 -6.62
CA GLU A 71 -20.74 -1.15 -6.48
C GLU A 71 -21.40 -0.78 -7.83
N GLY A 72 -20.61 -0.68 -8.90
CA GLY A 72 -21.08 -0.51 -10.29
C GLY A 72 -21.07 -1.77 -11.16
N VAL A 73 -20.71 -2.93 -10.59
CA VAL A 73 -20.60 -4.20 -11.35
C VAL A 73 -21.89 -4.99 -11.26
N THR A 74 -22.49 -5.27 -12.41
CA THR A 74 -23.63 -6.20 -12.55
C THR A 74 -23.19 -7.60 -12.10
N ARG A 75 -23.70 -8.05 -10.95
CA ARG A 75 -23.49 -9.42 -10.47
C ARG A 75 -24.36 -10.38 -11.30
N ILE A 76 -23.73 -11.22 -12.12
CA ILE A 76 -24.42 -12.32 -12.81
C ILE A 76 -24.68 -13.40 -11.76
N LYS A 77 -25.94 -13.55 -11.34
CA LYS A 77 -26.38 -14.71 -10.57
C LYS A 77 -26.67 -15.84 -11.55
N ILE A 78 -25.94 -16.94 -11.42
CA ILE A 78 -26.28 -18.20 -12.07
C ILE A 78 -27.13 -18.95 -11.06
N GLU A 79 -28.45 -18.94 -11.25
CA GLU A 79 -29.35 -19.80 -10.51
C GLU A 79 -29.37 -21.15 -11.24
N GLU A 80 -28.80 -22.18 -10.63
CA GLU A 80 -28.97 -23.56 -11.10
C GLU A 80 -30.39 -23.98 -10.71
N GLU A 81 -31.32 -23.94 -11.67
CA GLU A 81 -32.57 -24.69 -11.58
C GLU A 81 -32.23 -26.18 -11.77
N GLY A 82 -32.08 -26.88 -10.64
CA GLY A 82 -31.96 -28.33 -10.59
C GLY A 82 -33.29 -28.96 -10.13
N GLU A 83 -33.81 -29.83 -10.99
CA GLU A 83 -35.06 -30.61 -10.96
C GLU A 83 -35.37 -31.40 -9.68
#